data_AF-A0A956IX83-F1
#
_entry.id   AF-A0A956IX83-F1
#
_cell.length_a   1.000
_cell.length_b   1.000
_cell.length_c   1.000
_cell.angle_alpha   90.00
_cell.angle_beta   90.00
_cell.angle_gamma   90.00
#
_symmetry.space_group_name_H-M   'P 1'
#
loop_
_entity.id
_entity.type
_entity.pdbx_description
1 polymer ?
#
loop_
_entity_poly.entity_id
_entity_poly.type
_entity_poly.pdbx_seq_one_letter_code
_entity_poly.pdbx_strand_id
1 'polypeptide(L)'
;MNDHASHPTTTSEPVAALECDACDELLIDFAHGELAARERVAVTLHLAGCSRCALEYCRLRADLDGVLEAIVEAPPQAVRRRIREEVARSFGPRWWERLSALWLRPVPAYGVVLASLIPLVLWAAAALRPEVGEGARADVEPERPPALSDYDSMVPLLPEDRPI
;
A
#
# COMPACT_ATOMS: atom_id res chain seq x y z
N MET A 1 18.76 7.57 18.66
CA MET A 1 18.17 8.23 17.48
C MET A 1 16.86 8.84 17.92
N ASN A 2 16.92 10.07 18.43
CA ASN A 2 15.76 10.84 18.84
C ASN A 2 15.44 11.80 17.69
N ASP A 3 14.39 11.50 16.93
CA ASP A 3 13.83 12.42 15.95
C ASP A 3 13.16 13.58 16.70
N HIS A 4 13.87 14.69 16.79
CA HIS A 4 13.31 15.96 17.23
C HIS A 4 12.29 16.44 16.18
N ALA A 5 11.03 16.11 16.43
CA ALA A 5 9.89 16.71 15.77
C ALA A 5 9.97 18.24 15.95
N SER A 6 10.33 18.93 14.87
CA SER A 6 10.26 20.38 14.80
C SER A 6 8.79 20.80 14.98
N HIS A 7 8.46 21.32 16.16
CA HIS A 7 7.19 21.99 16.38
C HIS A 7 7.13 23.22 15.46
N PRO A 8 6.09 23.38 14.61
CA PRO A 8 5.88 24.63 13.91
C PRO A 8 5.57 25.70 14.97
N THR A 9 6.44 26.69 15.09
CA THR A 9 6.18 27.92 15.84
C THR A 9 4.99 28.63 15.19
N THR A 10 3.79 28.37 15.70
CA THR A 10 2.59 29.14 15.40
C THR A 10 2.78 30.55 15.93
N THR A 11 3.24 31.45 15.05
CA THR A 11 3.10 32.89 15.23
C THR A 11 1.61 33.19 15.33
N SER A 12 1.11 33.32 16.56
CA SER A 12 -0.28 33.63 16.85
C SER A 12 -0.57 35.08 16.46
N GLU A 13 -0.85 35.33 15.18
CA GLU A 13 -1.57 36.55 14.82
C GLU A 13 -2.90 36.56 15.57
N PRO A 14 -3.27 37.69 16.19
CA PRO A 14 -4.55 37.82 16.89
C PRO A 14 -5.66 37.46 15.90
N VAL A 15 -6.44 36.44 16.25
CA VAL A 15 -7.62 36.05 15.48
C VAL A 15 -8.58 37.24 15.59
N ALA A 16 -8.74 37.97 14.49
CA ALA A 16 -9.65 39.10 14.42
C ALA A 16 -11.04 38.65 14.87
N ALA A 17 -11.72 39.49 15.66
CA ALA A 17 -13.06 39.20 16.14
C ALA A 17 -13.98 39.01 14.94
N LEU A 18 -14.55 37.81 14.81
CA LEU A 18 -15.49 37.47 13.75
C LEU A 18 -16.83 38.17 14.03
N GLU A 19 -17.38 38.85 13.02
CA GLU A 19 -18.72 39.46 13.08
C GLU A 19 -19.79 38.38 12.94
N CYS A 20 -20.99 38.61 13.48
CA CYS A 20 -22.05 37.59 13.46
C CYS A 20 -22.48 37.24 12.03
N ASP A 21 -22.57 38.23 11.13
CA ASP A 21 -23.00 38.00 9.74
C ASP A 21 -21.95 37.18 8.97
N ALA A 22 -20.66 37.46 9.20
CA ALA A 22 -19.58 36.64 8.65
C ALA A 22 -19.55 35.22 9.24
N CYS A 23 -19.90 35.06 10.52
CA CYS A 23 -20.05 33.74 11.14
C CYS A 23 -21.16 32.95 10.45
N ASP A 24 -22.32 33.59 10.23
CA ASP A 24 -23.51 32.96 9.63
C ASP A 24 -23.21 32.45 8.20
N GLU A 25 -22.41 33.18 7.40
CA GLU A 25 -21.94 32.72 6.08
C GLU A 25 -21.03 31.48 6.16
N LEU A 26 -20.22 31.36 7.21
CA LEU A 26 -19.24 30.28 7.39
C LEU A 26 -19.81 29.03 8.08
N LEU A 27 -21.03 29.07 8.64
CA LEU A 27 -21.59 27.96 9.42
C LEU A 27 -21.77 26.66 8.59
N ILE A 28 -22.12 26.79 7.30
CA ILE A 28 -22.32 25.63 6.42
C ILE A 28 -20.99 24.91 6.18
N ASP A 29 -19.95 25.64 5.79
CA ASP A 29 -18.62 25.09 5.55
C ASP A 29 -18.00 24.55 6.84
N PHE A 30 -18.28 25.21 7.98
CA PHE A 30 -17.89 24.72 9.30
C PHE A 30 -18.54 23.38 9.62
N ALA A 31 -19.84 23.21 9.34
CA ALA A 31 -20.59 21.98 9.60
C ALA A 31 -20.11 20.79 8.75
N HIS A 32 -19.61 21.05 7.54
CA HIS A 32 -19.01 20.04 6.64
C HIS A 32 -17.51 19.83 6.86
N GLY A 33 -16.87 20.67 7.69
CA GLY A 33 -15.44 20.60 7.97
C GLY A 33 -14.54 21.12 6.85
N GLU A 34 -15.08 21.96 5.96
CA GLU A 34 -14.41 22.46 4.75
C GLU A 34 -13.58 23.74 4.99
N LEU A 35 -13.81 24.43 6.12
CA LEU A 35 -13.07 25.64 6.48
C LEU A 35 -11.58 25.40 6.76
N ALA A 36 -10.76 26.42 6.46
CA ALA A 36 -9.34 26.40 6.80
C ALA A 36 -9.14 26.37 8.32
N ALA A 37 -7.96 25.92 8.79
CA ALA A 37 -7.68 25.80 10.22
C ALA A 37 -7.87 27.13 11.00
N ARG A 38 -7.48 28.26 10.41
CA ARG A 38 -7.62 29.60 11.02
C ARG A 38 -9.09 30.00 11.16
N GLU A 39 -9.89 29.77 10.12
CA GLU A 39 -11.33 30.09 10.10
C GLU A 39 -12.10 29.21 11.07
N ARG A 40 -11.79 27.91 11.13
CA ARG A 40 -12.39 26.99 12.12
C ARG A 40 -12.16 27.48 13.55
N VAL A 41 -10.95 27.93 13.88
CA VAL A 41 -10.66 28.48 15.22
C VAL A 41 -11.46 29.76 15.46
N ALA A 42 -11.54 30.66 14.48
CA ALA A 42 -12.32 31.90 14.60
C ALA A 42 -13.81 31.63 14.83
N VAL A 43 -14.42 30.75 14.03
CA VAL A 43 -15.82 30.34 14.18
C VAL A 43 -16.03 29.66 15.54
N THR A 44 -15.15 28.75 15.94
CA THR A 44 -15.27 28.05 17.24
C THR A 44 -15.23 29.03 18.42
N LEU A 45 -14.31 29.99 18.40
CA LEU A 45 -14.22 31.03 19.43
C LEU A 45 -15.45 31.93 19.43
N HIS A 46 -15.97 32.31 18.25
CA HIS A 46 -17.19 33.11 18.14
C HIS A 46 -18.42 32.36 18.69
N LEU A 47 -18.59 31.08 18.33
CA LEU A 47 -19.67 30.24 18.84
C LEU A 47 -19.62 30.07 20.37
N ALA A 48 -18.41 30.02 20.96
CA ALA A 48 -18.24 29.98 22.40
C ALA A 48 -18.65 31.30 23.11
N GLY A 49 -18.56 32.43 22.40
CA GLY A 49 -18.87 33.76 22.94
C GLY A 49 -20.25 34.32 22.55
N CYS A 50 -20.90 33.79 21.52
CA CYS A 50 -22.13 34.32 20.95
C CYS A 50 -23.26 33.27 20.96
N SER A 51 -24.20 33.40 21.89
CA SER A 51 -25.33 32.48 22.02
C SER A 51 -26.27 32.46 20.81
N ARG A 52 -26.40 33.59 20.09
CA ARG A 52 -27.19 33.68 18.86
C ARG A 52 -26.65 32.73 17.79
N CYS A 53 -25.38 32.88 17.42
CA CYS A 53 -24.74 32.04 16.40
C CYS A 53 -24.63 30.58 16.85
N ALA A 54 -24.45 30.31 18.16
CA ALA A 54 -24.49 28.95 18.69
C ALA A 54 -25.86 28.28 18.47
N LEU A 55 -26.97 28.99 18.70
CA LEU A 55 -28.31 28.48 18.43
C LEU A 55 -28.56 28.23 16.95
N GLU A 56 -28.12 29.14 16.07
CA GLU A 56 -28.24 28.95 14.61
C GLU A 56 -27.43 27.73 14.15
N TYR A 57 -26.21 27.55 14.65
CA TYR A 57 -25.41 26.36 14.37
C TYR A 57 -26.11 25.07 14.85
N CYS A 58 -26.71 25.07 16.04
CA CYS A 58 -27.47 23.92 16.53
C CYS A 58 -28.70 23.61 15.66
N ARG A 59 -29.41 24.62 15.16
CA ARG A 59 -30.53 24.43 14.23
C ARG A 59 -30.07 23.85 12.91
N LEU A 60 -29.04 24.44 12.31
CA LEU A 60 -28.42 23.93 11.10
C LEU A 60 -28.02 22.45 11.27
N ARG A 61 -27.42 22.11 12.41
CA ARG A 61 -27.00 20.74 12.68
C ARG A 61 -28.20 19.78 12.82
N ALA A 62 -29.26 20.20 13.50
CA ALA A 62 -30.49 19.43 13.62
C ALA A 62 -31.16 19.20 12.26
N ASP A 63 -31.15 20.20 11.37
CA ASP A 63 -31.70 20.07 10.01
C ASP A 63 -30.88 19.08 9.17
N LEU A 64 -29.55 19.17 9.24
CA LEU A 64 -28.66 18.23 8.55
C LEU A 64 -28.83 16.79 9.06
N ASP A 65 -28.82 16.62 10.38
CA ASP A 65 -28.98 15.30 11.00
C ASP A 65 -30.40 14.73 10.75
N GLY A 66 -31.44 15.58 10.72
CA GLY A 66 -32.81 15.19 10.40
C GLY A 66 -33.00 14.75 8.95
N VAL A 67 -32.34 15.43 7.99
CA VAL A 67 -32.29 14.99 6.58
C VAL A 67 -31.58 13.65 6.48
N LEU A 68 -30.46 13.47 7.19
CA LEU A 68 -29.76 12.20 7.23
C LEU A 68 -30.65 11.09 7.83
N GLU A 69 -31.37 11.36 8.91
CA GLU A 69 -32.26 10.38 9.53
C GLU A 69 -33.44 10.01 8.62
N ALA A 70 -34.04 10.99 7.93
CA ALA A 70 -35.06 10.74 6.92
C ALA A 70 -34.52 9.89 5.73
N ILE A 71 -33.24 10.02 5.40
CA ILE A 71 -32.57 9.16 4.41
C ILE A 71 -32.23 7.77 4.99
N VAL A 72 -32.00 7.67 6.30
CA VAL A 72 -31.71 6.43 7.02
C VAL A 72 -32.96 5.55 7.17
N GLU A 73 -34.17 6.07 6.94
CA GLU A 73 -35.36 5.26 6.71
C GLU A 73 -35.00 4.16 5.70
N ALA A 74 -34.94 2.94 6.23
CA ALA A 74 -34.13 1.89 5.63
C ALA A 74 -34.50 1.71 4.14
N PRO A 75 -33.60 1.97 3.17
CA PRO A 75 -33.93 1.78 1.77
C PRO A 75 -34.43 0.36 1.57
N PRO A 76 -35.51 0.14 0.77
CA PRO A 76 -36.10 -1.17 0.59
C PRO A 76 -35.03 -2.22 0.28
N GLN A 77 -35.18 -3.43 0.83
CA GLN A 77 -34.20 -4.52 0.66
C GLN A 77 -33.81 -4.75 -0.82
N ALA A 78 -34.74 -4.53 -1.74
CA ALA A 78 -34.50 -4.60 -3.18
C ALA A 78 -33.47 -3.58 -3.67
N VAL A 79 -33.54 -2.33 -3.22
CA VAL A 79 -32.60 -1.25 -3.58
C VAL A 79 -31.21 -1.56 -3.02
N ARG A 80 -31.13 -1.98 -1.75
CA ARG A 80 -29.86 -2.37 -1.12
C ARG A 80 -29.19 -3.54 -1.85
N ARG A 81 -29.98 -4.52 -2.31
CA ARG A 81 -29.48 -5.66 -3.08
C ARG A 81 -28.91 -5.21 -4.42
N ARG A 82 -29.64 -4.36 -5.15
CA ARG A 82 -29.20 -3.79 -6.43
C ARG A 82 -27.90 -3.00 -6.30
N ILE A 83 -27.78 -2.15 -5.28
CA ILE A 83 -26.55 -1.38 -5.02
C ILE A 83 -25.38 -2.32 -4.72
N ARG A 84 -25.58 -3.35 -3.89
CA ARG A 84 -24.54 -4.36 -3.62
C ARG A 84 -24.11 -5.10 -4.87
N GLU A 85 -25.05 -5.47 -5.75
CA GLU A 85 -24.75 -6.10 -7.04
C GLU A 85 -24.00 -5.16 -8.00
N GLU A 86 -24.33 -3.87 -8.01
CA GLU A 86 -23.61 -2.84 -8.80
C GLU A 86 -22.19 -2.64 -8.27
N VAL A 87 -22.02 -2.47 -6.96
CA VAL A 87 -20.71 -2.32 -6.31
C VAL A 87 -19.86 -3.57 -6.51
N ALA A 88 -20.44 -4.76 -6.39
CA ALA A 88 -19.74 -6.01 -6.67
C ALA A 88 -19.33 -6.16 -8.14
N ARG A 89 -20.05 -5.54 -9.08
CA ARG A 89 -19.66 -5.51 -10.51
C ARG A 89 -18.56 -4.49 -10.77
N SER A 90 -18.64 -3.30 -10.17
CA SER A 90 -17.68 -2.22 -10.39
C SER A 90 -16.36 -2.40 -9.62
N PHE A 91 -16.45 -2.87 -8.38
CA PHE A 91 -15.32 -3.00 -7.44
C PHE A 91 -15.04 -4.44 -7.03
N GLY A 92 -15.72 -5.42 -7.64
CA GLY A 92 -15.39 -6.82 -7.42
C GLY A 92 -13.96 -7.12 -7.86
N PRO A 93 -13.25 -8.03 -7.16
CA PRO A 93 -11.91 -8.44 -7.55
C PRO A 93 -11.94 -8.90 -9.01
N ARG A 94 -11.09 -8.30 -9.84
CA ARG A 94 -11.08 -8.62 -11.27
C ARG A 94 -10.78 -10.11 -11.37
N TRP A 95 -11.45 -10.82 -12.25
CA TRP A 95 -11.23 -12.27 -12.40
C TRP A 95 -9.74 -12.61 -12.64
N TRP A 96 -8.99 -11.68 -13.24
CA TRP A 96 -7.53 -11.71 -13.35
C TRP A 96 -6.77 -11.67 -12.02
N GLU A 97 -7.23 -10.93 -11.01
CA GLU A 97 -6.64 -10.91 -9.65
C GLU A 97 -6.89 -12.23 -8.92
N ARG A 98 -8.03 -12.88 -9.18
CA ARG A 98 -8.28 -14.24 -8.66
C ARG A 98 -7.39 -15.27 -9.35
N LEU A 99 -7.18 -15.16 -10.66
CA LEU A 99 -6.24 -16.02 -11.39
C LEU A 99 -4.79 -15.78 -10.95
N SER A 100 -4.38 -14.51 -10.79
CA SER A 100 -3.04 -14.17 -10.35
C SER A 100 -2.80 -14.63 -8.91
N ALA A 101 -3.77 -14.46 -8.01
CA ALA A 101 -3.68 -14.99 -6.65
C ALA A 101 -3.61 -16.53 -6.62
N LEU A 102 -4.23 -17.22 -7.58
CA LEU A 102 -4.11 -18.68 -7.71
C LEU A 102 -2.74 -19.10 -8.24
N TRP A 103 -2.18 -18.34 -9.18
CA TRP A 103 -0.84 -18.55 -9.73
C TRP A 103 0.29 -18.17 -8.76
N LEU A 104 0.12 -17.11 -7.99
CA LEU A 104 1.08 -16.64 -6.99
C LEU A 104 0.91 -17.36 -5.65
N ARG A 105 -0.14 -18.17 -5.45
CA ARG A 105 -0.21 -19.04 -4.27
C ARG A 105 0.88 -20.11 -4.44
N PRO A 106 1.89 -20.16 -3.55
CA PRO A 106 2.90 -21.21 -3.60
C PRO A 106 2.26 -22.52 -3.16
N VAL A 107 1.60 -23.21 -4.08
CA VAL A 107 1.08 -24.55 -3.82
C VAL A 107 2.26 -25.52 -3.96
N PRO A 108 2.64 -26.27 -2.90
CA PRO A 108 3.76 -27.22 -2.94
C PRO A 108 3.58 -28.35 -3.97
N ALA A 109 2.40 -28.46 -4.59
CA ALA A 109 2.11 -29.41 -5.66
C ALA A 109 3.01 -29.23 -6.90
N TYR A 110 3.43 -28.01 -7.24
CA TYR A 110 4.37 -27.81 -8.34
C TYR A 110 5.75 -28.40 -8.03
N GLY A 111 6.15 -28.41 -6.75
CA GLY A 111 7.37 -29.07 -6.30
C GLY A 111 7.34 -30.58 -6.55
N VAL A 112 6.20 -31.23 -6.34
CA VAL A 112 6.03 -32.68 -6.58
C VAL A 112 6.12 -33.00 -8.07
N VAL A 113 5.46 -32.20 -8.92
CA VAL A 113 5.52 -32.38 -10.38
C VAL A 113 6.94 -32.17 -10.89
N LEU A 114 7.61 -31.10 -10.48
CA LEU A 114 8.99 -30.83 -10.90
C LEU A 114 9.95 -31.91 -10.41
N ALA A 115 9.83 -32.34 -9.15
CA ALA A 115 10.63 -33.42 -8.58
C ALA A 115 10.43 -34.75 -9.31
N SER A 116 9.21 -35.03 -9.82
CA SER A 116 8.93 -36.24 -10.61
C SER A 116 9.50 -36.20 -12.04
N LEU A 117 9.71 -35.02 -12.61
CA LEU A 117 10.29 -34.86 -13.95
C LEU A 117 11.81 -35.09 -13.95
N ILE A 118 12.50 -34.76 -12.85
CA ILE A 118 13.95 -34.94 -12.71
C ILE A 118 14.41 -36.39 -13.03
N PRO A 119 13.86 -37.45 -12.40
CA PRO A 119 14.27 -38.81 -12.70
C PRO A 119 13.90 -39.23 -14.13
N LEU A 120 12.78 -38.72 -14.67
CA LEU A 120 12.37 -38.99 -16.05
C LEU A 120 13.37 -38.40 -17.06
N VAL A 121 13.81 -37.17 -16.82
CA VAL A 121 14.82 -36.48 -17.66
C VAL A 121 16.17 -37.15 -17.53
N LEU A 122 16.60 -37.51 -16.32
CA LEU A 122 17.86 -38.24 -16.10
C LEU A 122 17.84 -39.61 -16.77
N TRP A 123 16.71 -40.33 -16.69
CA TRP A 123 16.54 -41.61 -17.38
C TRP A 123 16.57 -41.44 -18.89
N ALA A 124 15.86 -40.45 -19.44
CA ALA A 124 15.88 -40.16 -20.87
C ALA A 124 17.29 -39.75 -21.35
N ALA A 125 18.00 -38.92 -20.58
CA ALA A 125 19.37 -38.53 -20.87
C ALA A 125 20.33 -39.72 -20.83
N ALA A 126 20.14 -40.65 -19.88
CA ALA A 126 20.93 -41.88 -19.80
C ALA A 126 20.63 -42.85 -20.95
N ALA A 127 19.36 -43.00 -21.35
CA ALA A 127 18.96 -43.83 -22.48
C ALA A 127 19.44 -43.26 -23.83
N LEU A 128 19.56 -41.93 -23.92
CA LEU A 128 20.10 -41.23 -25.07
C LEU A 128 21.62 -41.10 -25.03
N ARG A 129 22.31 -41.59 -24.00
CA ARG A 129 23.78 -41.67 -24.05
C ARG A 129 24.11 -42.65 -25.18
N PRO A 130 24.67 -42.18 -26.30
CA PRO A 130 25.22 -43.12 -27.26
C PRO A 130 26.23 -43.94 -26.50
N GLU A 131 26.26 -45.25 -26.73
CA GLU A 131 27.34 -46.14 -26.29
C GLU A 131 28.63 -45.51 -26.84
N VAL A 132 29.26 -44.63 -26.04
CA VAL A 132 30.54 -44.02 -26.36
C VAL A 132 31.49 -45.18 -26.31
N GLY A 133 31.75 -45.75 -27.48
CA GLY A 133 32.42 -47.02 -27.64
C GLY A 133 33.64 -47.09 -26.74
N GLU A 134 33.70 -48.17 -25.98
CA GLU A 134 34.76 -48.57 -25.05
C GLU A 134 36.09 -48.90 -25.77
N GLY A 135 36.38 -48.18 -26.87
CA GLY A 135 37.51 -48.39 -27.77
C GLY A 135 38.49 -47.21 -27.83
N ALA A 136 38.29 -46.15 -27.04
CA ALA A 136 39.21 -45.01 -26.99
C ALA A 136 39.72 -44.74 -25.57
N ARG A 137 40.25 -45.78 -24.90
CA ARG A 137 41.36 -45.57 -23.96
C ARG A 137 42.59 -45.22 -24.79
N ALA A 138 42.64 -43.98 -25.26
CA ALA A 138 43.91 -43.37 -25.60
C ALA A 138 44.68 -43.20 -24.29
N ASP A 139 45.92 -43.65 -24.29
CA ASP A 139 46.91 -43.36 -23.27
C ASP A 139 47.05 -41.84 -23.14
N VAL A 140 46.23 -41.23 -22.29
CA VAL A 140 46.44 -39.86 -21.83
C VAL A 140 47.43 -39.98 -20.69
N GLU A 141 48.70 -39.85 -21.05
CA GLU A 141 49.79 -39.51 -20.14
C GLU A 141 49.29 -38.39 -19.21
N PRO A 142 49.32 -38.54 -17.88
CA PRO A 142 48.85 -37.52 -16.97
C PRO A 142 49.74 -36.28 -17.10
N GLU A 143 49.29 -35.33 -17.93
CA GLU A 143 49.92 -34.03 -18.07
C GLU A 143 49.86 -33.34 -16.70
N ARG A 144 51.05 -33.23 -16.11
CA ARG A 144 51.29 -32.65 -14.80
C ARG A 144 50.58 -31.29 -14.73
N PRO A 145 49.60 -31.10 -13.83
CA PRO A 145 48.92 -29.81 -13.76
C PRO A 145 49.97 -28.72 -13.51
N PRO A 146 49.92 -27.59 -14.23
CA PRO A 146 50.84 -26.49 -13.99
C PRO A 146 50.70 -26.11 -12.52
N ALA A 147 51.82 -26.19 -11.80
CA ALA A 147 51.90 -25.67 -10.45
C ALA A 147 51.47 -24.20 -10.50
N LEU A 148 50.36 -23.86 -9.83
CA LEU A 148 50.00 -22.48 -9.53
C LEU A 148 51.09 -21.90 -8.62
N SER A 149 52.18 -21.46 -9.23
CA SER A 149 53.13 -20.52 -8.66
C SER A 149 52.54 -19.13 -8.87
N ASP A 150 52.47 -18.37 -7.78
CA ASP A 150 51.92 -17.01 -7.67
C ASP A 150 50.41 -16.88 -7.76
N TYR A 151 49.74 -17.26 -6.67
CA TYR A 151 48.56 -16.53 -6.21
C TYR A 151 49.06 -15.33 -5.37
N ASP A 152 49.28 -14.21 -6.05
CA ASP A 152 49.66 -12.93 -5.44
C ASP A 152 48.48 -12.41 -4.59
N SER A 153 48.60 -12.61 -3.27
CA SER A 153 47.60 -12.27 -2.26
C SER A 153 47.52 -10.76 -1.94
N MET A 154 47.89 -9.89 -2.87
CA MET A 154 47.84 -8.44 -2.72
C MET A 154 46.65 -7.83 -3.46
N VAL A 155 45.43 -8.25 -3.11
CA VAL A 155 44.22 -7.47 -3.47
C VAL A 155 43.97 -6.46 -2.35
N PRO A 156 44.10 -5.14 -2.58
CA PRO A 156 43.83 -4.13 -1.58
C PRO A 156 42.33 -4.09 -1.26
N LEU A 157 42.02 -4.05 0.04
CA LEU A 157 40.69 -3.76 0.55
C LEU A 157 40.25 -2.37 0.04
N LEU A 158 39.15 -2.31 -0.71
CA LEU A 158 38.54 -1.06 -1.14
C LEU A 158 38.13 -0.23 0.09
N PRO A 159 38.40 1.09 0.12
CA PRO A 159 37.95 1.95 1.20
C PRO A 159 36.43 2.18 1.12
N GLU A 160 35.76 1.98 2.25
CA GLU A 160 34.41 2.47 2.50
C GLU A 160 34.43 3.99 2.60
N ASP A 161 33.90 4.68 1.60
CA ASP A 161 33.53 6.08 1.74
C ASP A 161 32.21 6.32 0.99
N ARG A 162 31.11 6.35 1.75
CA ARG A 162 29.84 6.93 1.30
C ARG A 162 29.51 8.12 2.22
N PRO A 163 29.53 9.35 1.71
CA PRO A 163 29.04 10.51 2.46
C PRO A 163 27.51 10.52 2.53
N ILE A 164 27.00 11.02 3.67
CA ILE A 164 25.62 11.48 3.90
C ILE A 164 25.56 12.96 3.52
#